data_AF-E6WB82-F1
#
_entry.id   AF-E6WB82-F1
#
_cell.length_a   1.000
_cell.length_b   1.000
_cell.length_c   1.000
_cell.angle_alpha   90.00
_cell.angle_beta   90.00
_cell.angle_gamma   90.00
#
_symmetry.space_group_name_H-M   'P 1'
#
loop_
_entity.id
_entity.type
_entity.pdbx_description
1 polymer ?
#
loop_
_entity_poly.entity_id
_entity_poly.type
_entity_poly.pdbx_seq_one_letter_code
_entity_poly.pdbx_strand_id
1 'polypeptide(L)' 'MREEQASLMILQHAIDKLETEQKQQVMHCAAAIRAVMQQYHSDDAGLALMLVAAEVAAEE' A
#
# COMPACT_ATOMS: atom_id res chain seq x y z
N MET A 1 -3.75 21.03 6.91
CA MET A 1 -3.95 19.70 6.30
C MET A 1 -2.66 19.32 5.62
N ARG A 2 -2.00 18.24 6.05
CA ARG A 2 -0.74 17.76 5.45
C ARG A 2 -1.09 16.86 4.26
N GLU A 3 -0.42 17.03 3.14
CA GLU A 3 -0.70 16.40 1.84
C GLU A 3 -0.88 14.87 1.93
N GLU A 4 -0.20 14.22 2.86
CA GLU A 4 -0.30 12.77 3.14
C GLU A 4 -1.73 12.32 3.52
N GLN A 5 -2.49 13.15 4.23
CA GLN A 5 -3.88 12.84 4.57
C GLN A 5 -4.80 12.90 3.34
N ALA A 6 -4.51 13.79 2.39
CA ALA A 6 -5.26 13.89 1.15
C ALA A 6 -4.97 12.68 0.25
N SER A 7 -3.70 12.27 0.13
CA SER A 7 -3.30 11.08 -0.62
C SER A 7 -3.95 9.80 -0.08
N LEU A 8 -3.99 9.64 1.24
CA LEU A 8 -4.67 8.52 1.88
C LEU A 8 -6.18 8.51 1.59
N MET A 9 -6.81 9.68 1.66
CA MET A 9 -8.24 9.82 1.38
C MET A 9 -8.58 9.50 -0.08
N ILE A 10 -7.71 9.87 -1.03
CA ILE A 10 -7.86 9.55 -2.46
C ILE A 10 -7.81 8.03 -2.68
N LEU A 11 -6.83 7.36 -2.08
CA LEU A 11 -6.68 5.91 -2.20
C LEU A 11 -7.86 5.16 -1.58
N GLN A 12 -8.33 5.60 -0.41
CA GLN A 12 -9.53 5.03 0.22
C GLN A 12 -10.77 5.18 -0.66
N HIS A 13 -10.96 6.35 -1.26
CA HIS A 13 -12.07 6.59 -2.17
C HIS A 13 -12.00 5.73 -3.45
N ALA A 14 -10.79 5.47 -3.98
CA ALA A 14 -10.61 4.57 -5.11
C ALA A 14 -10.94 3.11 -4.74
N ILE A 15 -10.51 2.65 -3.56
CA ILE A 15 -10.79 1.30 -3.04
C ILE A 15 -12.30 1.12 -2.81
N ASP A 16 -13.00 2.16 -2.34
CA ASP A 16 -14.44 2.10 -2.09
C ASP A 16 -15.28 1.98 -3.36
N LYS A 17 -14.72 2.30 -4.54
CA LYS A 17 -15.38 2.10 -5.83
C LYS A 17 -15.20 0.70 -6.41
N LEU A 18 -14.33 -0.11 -5.81
CA LEU A 18 -14.11 -1.49 -6.25
C LEU A 18 -15.30 -2.37 -5.88
N GLU A 19 -15.49 -3.45 -6.64
CA GLU A 19 -16.44 -4.49 -6.29
C GLU A 19 -16.04 -5.18 -4.98
N THR A 20 -16.99 -5.81 -4.29
CA THR A 20 -16.77 -6.39 -2.95
C THR A 20 -15.59 -7.36 -2.91
N GLU A 21 -15.45 -8.21 -3.92
CA GLU A 21 -14.35 -9.17 -4.01
C GLU A 21 -12.99 -8.46 -4.23
N GLN A 22 -12.92 -7.53 -5.17
CA GLN A 22 -11.71 -6.75 -5.45
C GLN A 22 -11.27 -5.94 -4.23
N LYS A 23 -12.22 -5.31 -3.52
CA LYS A 23 -11.95 -4.58 -2.28
C LYS A 23 -11.40 -5.52 -1.20
N GLN A 24 -11.96 -6.72 -1.04
CA GLN A 24 -11.45 -7.72 -0.10
C GLN A 24 -10.02 -8.14 -0.46
N GLN A 25 -9.73 -8.37 -1.74
CA GLN A 25 -8.39 -8.72 -2.20
C GLN A 25 -7.36 -7.60 -1.89
N VAL A 26 -7.70 -6.34 -2.19
CA VAL A 26 -6.83 -5.19 -1.88
C VAL A 26 -6.58 -5.08 -0.37
N MET A 27 -7.62 -5.24 0.45
CA MET A 27 -7.48 -5.16 1.90
C MET A 27 -6.66 -6.32 2.48
N HIS A 28 -6.82 -7.54 1.96
CA HIS A 28 -5.99 -8.68 2.35
C HIS A 28 -4.52 -8.48 1.95
N CYS A 29 -4.26 -8.01 0.73
CA CYS A 29 -2.91 -7.68 0.28
C CYS A 29 -2.25 -6.62 1.18
N ALA A 30 -2.96 -5.52 1.44
CA ALA A 30 -2.47 -4.45 2.31
C ALA A 30 -2.25 -4.91 3.77
N ALA A 31 -3.02 -5.88 4.26
CA ALA A 31 -2.81 -6.48 5.58
C ALA A 31 -1.56 -7.38 5.59
N ALA A 32 -1.36 -8.20 4.55
CA ALA A 32 -0.18 -9.06 4.43
C ALA A 32 1.12 -8.24 4.34
N ILE A 33 1.14 -7.18 3.53
CA ILE A 33 2.30 -6.28 3.41
C ILE A 33 2.61 -5.67 4.78
N ARG A 34 1.61 -5.16 5.50
CA ARG A 34 1.79 -4.61 6.85
C ARG A 34 2.33 -5.64 7.84
N ALA A 35 1.84 -6.88 7.81
CA ALA A 35 2.31 -7.95 8.68
C ALA A 35 3.78 -8.34 8.39
N VAL A 36 4.22 -8.28 7.13
CA VAL A 36 5.63 -8.47 6.77
C VAL A 36 6.47 -7.31 7.25
N MET A 37 6.05 -6.06 6.98
CA MET A 37 6.80 -4.86 7.40
C MET A 37 7.03 -4.80 8.92
N GLN A 38 6.07 -5.27 9.73
CA GLN A 38 6.17 -5.32 11.19
C GLN A 38 7.26 -6.26 11.72
N GLN A 39 7.80 -7.16 10.88
CA GLN A 39 8.90 -8.06 11.26
C GLN A 39 10.27 -7.40 11.16
N TYR A 40 10.35 -6.18 10.64
CA TYR A 40 11.59 -5.44 10.38
C TYR A 40 11.57 -4.07 11.06
N HIS A 41 12.73 -3.41 11.10
CA HIS A 41 12.81 -2.03 11.52
C HIS A 41 12.00 -1.13 10.57
N SER A 42 11.32 -0.10 11.10
CA SER A 42 10.38 0.72 10.32
C SER A 42 11.03 1.38 9.11
N ASP A 43 12.26 1.86 9.28
CA ASP A 43 12.98 2.58 8.23
C ASP A 43 13.42 1.63 7.12
N ASP A 44 13.91 0.44 7.49
CA ASP A 44 14.32 -0.60 6.54
C ASP A 44 13.12 -1.16 5.77
N ALA A 45 11.99 -1.37 6.46
CA ALA A 45 10.74 -1.82 5.84
C ALA A 45 10.19 -0.78 4.86
N GLY A 46 10.27 0.51 5.20
CA GLY A 46 9.88 1.60 4.32
C GLY A 46 10.74 1.68 3.05
N LEU A 47 12.06 1.54 3.20
CA LEU A 47 12.99 1.50 2.06
C LEU A 47 12.75 0.29 1.15
N ALA A 48 12.53 -0.90 1.74
CA ALA A 48 12.23 -2.12 0.99
C ALA A 48 10.92 -1.98 0.18
N LEU A 49 9.88 -1.37 0.75
CA LEU A 49 8.62 -1.13 0.04
C LEU A 49 8.81 -0.17 -1.15
N MET A 50 9.61 0.88 -0.98
CA MET A 50 9.93 1.83 -2.05
C MET A 50 10.75 1.18 -3.17
N LEU A 51 11.71 0.32 -2.82
CA LEU A 51 12.50 -0.45 -3.79
C LEU A 51 11.58 -1.32 -4.67
N VAL A 52 10.71 -2.13 -4.04
CA VAL A 52 9.75 -2.98 -4.76
C VAL A 52 8.84 -2.16 -5.68
N ALA A 53 8.33 -1.01 -5.19
CA ALA A 53 7.51 -0.13 -6.02
C ALA A 53 8.26 0.41 -7.25
N ALA A 54 9.56 0.73 -7.10
CA ALA A 54 10.39 1.19 -8.19
C ALA A 54 10.73 0.06 -9.19
N GLU A 55 10.98 -1.16 -8.71
CA GLU A 55 11.21 -2.34 -9.55
C GLU A 55 9.99 -2.65 -10.41
N VAL A 56 8.79 -2.72 -9.82
CA VAL A 56 7.55 -2.97 -10.56
C VAL A 56 7.28 -1.89 -11.61
N ALA A 57 7.51 -0.61 -11.26
CA ALA A 57 7.33 0.49 -12.22
C ALA A 57 8.35 0.50 -13.35
N ALA A 58 9.49 -0.18 -13.19
CA ALA A 58 10.51 -0.34 -14.23
C ALA A 58 10.29 -1.58 -15.12
N GLU A 59 9.51 -2.55 -14.64
CA GLU A 59 9.15 -3.78 -15.36
C GLU A 59 7.93 -3.62 -16.28
N GLU A 60 7.12 -2.56 -16.08
CA GLU A 60 5.96 -2.16 -16.91
C GLU A 60 6.35 -1.17 -18.02
#